data_AF-A0A316J4J4-F1
#
_entry.id   AF-A0A316J4J4-F1
#
_cell.length_a   1.000
_cell.length_b   1.000
_cell.length_c   1.000
_cell.angle_alpha   90.00
_cell.angle_beta   90.00
_cell.angle_gamma   90.00
#
_symmetry.space_group_name_H-M   'P 1'
#
loop_
_entity.id
_entity.type
_entity.pdbx_description
1 polymer ?
#
loop_
_entity_poly.entity_id
_entity_poly.type
_entity_poly.pdbx_seq_one_letter_code
_entity_poly.pdbx_strand_id
1 'polypeptide(L)'
;MTARLLIQLIGWVALSVLALTTLAWAQDTDNAGKGITAKQLVVMVDGRFPTSGALTSGAGIVVGRKGGLIYIATAGHVVRDLMEEAENIRVQFPDRPGLEVSATIFPASFDKGIDVALLIVPQSEAPETIASLEVFPTARMSSEIQAGEGVYLFGQPGGKVWSGNGSPEKVQASRTTELEVESNTVIPGLSGGAALDEGLRIVGIIVETDNGVARSIPIRFLKEIIEGGGYPFMLADAEAALPDIEIDPLEELTKRGYKLSGDPIVTVVEFVRALEMGRGKDAELFIAAGVPLDPDALASRVAVPADMVDALLHNNLIRSRSDATVLDWCRGLVRADGNDIASSYMAGRFARFDNSYLFQTACKDEAPRIKQLLTKQIQRHEEWLENVKKDEARLKEIQRVCRDVMAENAPLSVMAENLYKAAHEQSYDALDLEELGEAATKIIHQKFGGGEHMVFNSYAYDDYGFAKSAPTQNQRLAYVYREIDEAAWATANGAHIRGNAIYYGNKLYKTIPELYADIAPMAIHESCNKNIRFINPNRSAQSSYEDARHIMKLLGG
;
A
#
# COMPACT_ATOMS: atom_id res chain seq x y z
N MET A 1 -45.33 -23.83 -66.64
CA MET A 1 -45.14 -22.68 -65.73
C MET A 1 -45.79 -21.47 -66.35
N THR A 2 -46.80 -20.92 -65.71
CA THR A 2 -47.61 -19.81 -66.24
C THR A 2 -46.89 -18.48 -66.03
N ALA A 3 -47.04 -17.54 -66.97
CA ALA A 3 -46.36 -16.24 -66.99
C ALA A 3 -46.51 -15.41 -65.69
N ARG A 4 -47.51 -15.71 -64.85
CA ARG A 4 -47.70 -15.12 -63.53
C ARG A 4 -46.59 -15.44 -62.52
N LEU A 5 -46.01 -16.65 -62.58
CA LEU A 5 -44.95 -17.06 -61.65
C LEU A 5 -43.61 -16.38 -61.96
N LEU A 6 -43.34 -16.08 -63.23
CA LEU A 6 -42.11 -15.39 -63.64
C LEU A 6 -42.12 -13.91 -63.21
N ILE A 7 -43.28 -13.24 -63.31
CA ILE A 7 -43.44 -11.83 -62.93
C ILE A 7 -43.33 -11.66 -61.41
N GLN A 8 -43.86 -12.60 -60.62
CA GLN A 8 -43.72 -12.54 -59.17
C GLN A 8 -42.28 -12.77 -58.71
N LEU A 9 -41.52 -13.67 -59.36
CA LEU A 9 -40.13 -13.90 -59.02
C LEU A 9 -39.23 -12.70 -59.35
N ILE A 10 -39.45 -12.03 -60.48
CA ILE A 10 -38.70 -10.80 -60.84
C ILE A 10 -39.01 -9.66 -59.88
N GLY A 11 -40.28 -9.55 -59.43
CA GLY A 11 -40.67 -8.56 -58.42
C GLY A 11 -39.97 -8.77 -57.07
N TRP A 12 -39.85 -10.02 -56.61
CA TRP A 12 -39.16 -10.34 -55.34
C TRP A 12 -37.64 -10.14 -55.41
N VAL A 13 -37.00 -10.42 -56.56
CA VAL A 13 -35.57 -10.17 -56.73
C VAL A 13 -35.28 -8.67 -56.82
N ALA A 14 -36.10 -7.90 -57.53
CA ALA A 14 -35.94 -6.44 -57.61
C ALA A 14 -36.17 -5.75 -56.25
N LEU A 15 -37.13 -6.22 -55.44
CA LEU A 15 -37.37 -5.69 -54.09
C LEU A 15 -36.21 -6.04 -53.12
N SER A 16 -35.60 -7.21 -53.28
CA SER A 16 -34.44 -7.63 -52.49
C SER A 16 -33.17 -6.83 -52.84
N VAL A 17 -32.97 -6.48 -54.11
CA VAL A 17 -31.80 -5.71 -54.56
C VAL A 17 -31.90 -4.23 -54.16
N LEU A 18 -33.11 -3.67 -54.08
CA LEU A 18 -33.34 -2.30 -53.57
C LEU A 18 -33.24 -2.19 -52.04
N ALA A 19 -33.51 -3.26 -51.29
CA ALA A 19 -33.32 -3.28 -49.84
C ALA A 19 -31.84 -3.43 -49.41
N LEU A 20 -30.98 -3.92 -50.30
CA LEU A 20 -29.55 -4.13 -50.03
C LEU A 20 -28.67 -2.91 -50.37
N THR A 21 -29.14 -1.94 -51.15
CA THR A 21 -28.37 -0.72 -51.47
C THR A 21 -28.62 0.43 -50.50
N THR A 22 -29.66 0.38 -49.67
CA THR A 22 -29.94 1.42 -48.65
C THR A 22 -29.27 1.19 -47.30
N LEU A 23 -28.60 0.05 -47.09
CA LEU A 23 -27.88 -0.26 -45.84
C LEU A 23 -26.38 0.10 -45.88
N ALA A 24 -25.83 0.50 -47.03
CA ALA A 24 -24.40 0.84 -47.17
C ALA A 24 -24.07 2.33 -46.95
N TRP A 25 -25.08 3.20 -46.75
CA TRP A 25 -24.90 4.65 -46.54
C TRP A 25 -25.35 5.15 -45.17
N ALA A 26 -25.54 4.24 -44.20
CA ALA A 26 -26.05 4.57 -42.87
C ALA A 26 -25.06 4.31 -41.72
N GLN A 27 -23.80 3.94 -41.99
CA GLN A 27 -22.80 3.70 -40.94
C GLN A 27 -21.84 4.86 -40.65
N ASP A 28 -22.00 6.02 -41.29
CA ASP A 28 -21.06 7.15 -41.11
C ASP A 28 -21.63 8.33 -40.30
N THR A 29 -22.80 8.16 -39.68
CA THR A 29 -23.44 9.24 -38.87
C THR A 29 -23.61 8.93 -37.38
N ASP A 30 -23.22 7.74 -36.91
CA ASP A 30 -23.36 7.34 -35.50
C ASP A 30 -22.05 7.50 -34.68
N ASN A 31 -20.97 8.04 -35.24
CA ASN A 31 -19.79 8.49 -34.49
C ASN A 31 -19.94 9.91 -33.90
N ALA A 32 -21.17 10.42 -33.77
CA ALA A 32 -21.51 11.68 -33.11
C ALA A 32 -21.33 11.64 -31.57
N GLY A 33 -20.39 10.83 -31.08
CA GLY A 33 -19.94 10.77 -29.69
C GLY A 33 -18.62 11.51 -29.49
N LYS A 34 -18.67 12.84 -29.40
CA LYS A 34 -17.68 13.73 -28.71
C LYS A 34 -16.17 13.42 -28.85
N GLY A 35 -15.68 12.99 -30.01
CA GLY A 35 -14.24 12.83 -30.27
C GLY A 35 -13.65 13.95 -31.12
N ILE A 36 -12.45 14.45 -30.80
CA ILE A 36 -11.64 15.31 -31.67
C ILE A 36 -10.90 14.49 -32.73
N THR A 37 -11.04 14.82 -33.99
CA THR A 37 -10.25 14.21 -35.08
C THR A 37 -8.82 14.72 -35.11
N ALA A 38 -7.87 13.96 -35.68
CA ALA A 38 -6.48 14.41 -35.84
C ALA A 38 -6.36 15.76 -36.58
N LYS A 39 -7.20 15.98 -37.60
CA LYS A 39 -7.23 17.24 -38.36
C LYS A 39 -7.65 18.43 -37.50
N GLN A 40 -8.51 18.22 -36.50
CA GLN A 40 -8.95 19.28 -35.59
C GLN A 40 -7.86 19.72 -34.59
N LEU A 41 -6.81 18.91 -34.40
CA LEU A 41 -5.63 19.29 -33.62
C LEU A 41 -4.60 20.09 -34.42
N VAL A 42 -4.74 20.15 -35.75
CA VAL A 42 -3.84 20.93 -36.60
C VAL A 42 -4.28 22.38 -36.61
N VAL A 43 -3.41 23.25 -36.12
CA VAL A 43 -3.62 24.69 -36.04
C VAL A 43 -2.76 25.41 -37.07
N MET A 44 -3.20 26.58 -37.50
CA MET A 44 -2.43 27.45 -38.38
C MET A 44 -1.56 28.37 -37.53
N VAL A 45 -0.33 28.63 -37.96
CA VAL A 45 0.64 29.46 -37.23
C VAL A 45 1.15 30.54 -38.17
N ASP A 46 0.91 31.79 -37.83
CA ASP A 46 1.44 32.95 -38.54
C ASP A 46 2.25 33.83 -37.58
N GLY A 47 3.24 34.54 -38.11
CA GLY A 47 4.08 35.43 -37.31
C GLY A 47 4.87 36.39 -38.18
N ARG A 48 5.80 37.12 -37.55
CA ARG A 48 6.67 38.06 -38.28
C ARG A 48 8.07 38.08 -37.69
N PHE A 49 9.08 37.96 -38.55
CA PHE A 49 10.46 38.15 -38.13
C PHE A 49 10.79 39.65 -38.02
N PRO A 50 11.32 40.13 -36.88
CA PRO A 50 11.44 41.56 -36.61
C PRO A 50 12.46 42.28 -37.51
N THR A 51 13.54 41.63 -37.92
CA THR A 51 14.62 42.24 -38.72
C THR A 51 14.23 42.35 -40.19
N SER A 52 13.73 41.27 -40.78
CA SER A 52 13.34 41.24 -42.20
C SER A 52 11.94 41.82 -42.43
N GLY A 53 11.09 41.84 -41.40
CA GLY A 53 9.67 42.10 -41.53
C GLY A 53 8.92 41.02 -42.30
N ALA A 54 9.58 39.90 -42.66
CA ALA A 54 8.99 38.81 -43.42
C ALA A 54 7.88 38.15 -42.58
N LEU A 55 6.76 37.85 -43.24
CA LEU A 55 5.73 37.00 -42.67
C LEU A 55 6.26 35.57 -42.64
N THR A 56 6.10 34.92 -41.50
CA THR A 56 6.25 33.46 -41.40
C THR A 56 4.87 32.85 -41.32
N SER A 57 4.69 31.72 -41.99
CA SER A 57 3.42 31.01 -42.09
C SER A 57 3.68 29.52 -42.13
N GLY A 58 2.93 28.78 -41.33
CA GLY A 58 3.04 27.33 -41.20
C GLY A 58 1.85 26.77 -40.44
N ALA A 59 2.05 25.60 -39.86
CA ALA A 59 1.04 24.93 -39.05
C ALA A 59 1.66 24.44 -37.74
N GLY A 60 0.82 23.91 -36.86
CA GLY A 60 1.22 23.29 -35.61
C GLY A 60 0.25 22.18 -35.23
N ILE A 61 0.63 21.35 -34.27
CA ILE A 61 -0.19 20.28 -33.73
C ILE A 61 -0.39 20.55 -32.23
N VAL A 62 -1.64 20.57 -31.77
CA VAL A 62 -1.93 20.59 -30.33
C VAL A 62 -1.48 19.26 -29.73
N VAL A 63 -0.48 19.31 -28.86
CA VAL A 63 0.13 18.12 -28.25
C VAL A 63 -0.30 17.89 -26.81
N GLY A 64 -0.74 18.91 -26.09
CA GLY A 64 -1.18 18.73 -24.70
C GLY A 64 -1.66 20.00 -24.02
N ARG A 65 -2.05 19.88 -22.75
CA ARG A 65 -2.41 21.01 -21.89
C ARG A 65 -1.88 20.82 -20.47
N LYS A 66 -1.53 21.91 -19.80
CA LYS A 66 -1.12 21.91 -18.38
C LYS A 66 -1.19 23.33 -17.83
N GLY A 67 -1.66 23.48 -16.59
CA GLY A 67 -1.62 24.76 -15.88
C GLY A 67 -2.38 25.91 -16.57
N GLY A 68 -3.49 25.62 -17.26
CA GLY A 68 -4.26 26.63 -17.99
C GLY A 68 -3.66 27.05 -19.33
N LEU A 69 -2.70 26.29 -19.86
CA LEU A 69 -2.07 26.52 -21.16
C LEU A 69 -2.30 25.33 -22.09
N ILE A 70 -2.49 25.64 -23.38
CA ILE A 70 -2.44 24.68 -24.50
C ILE A 70 -1.04 24.71 -25.10
N TYR A 71 -0.46 23.54 -25.29
CA TYR A 71 0.86 23.34 -25.87
C TYR A 71 0.69 22.88 -27.33
N ILE A 72 1.37 23.56 -28.24
CA ILE A 72 1.36 23.30 -29.68
C ILE A 72 2.79 23.04 -30.13
N ALA A 73 3.04 21.88 -30.75
CA ALA A 73 4.30 21.60 -31.42
C ALA A 73 4.27 22.15 -32.86
N THR A 74 5.34 22.80 -33.29
CA THR A 74 5.55 23.32 -34.65
C THR A 74 6.98 23.03 -35.10
N ALA A 75 7.27 23.15 -36.39
CA ALA A 75 8.64 23.17 -36.86
C ALA A 75 9.37 24.41 -36.31
N GLY A 76 10.63 24.23 -35.91
CA GLY A 76 11.43 25.29 -35.30
C GLY A 76 11.60 26.48 -36.23
N HIS A 77 11.90 26.23 -37.51
CA HIS A 77 12.08 27.27 -38.52
C HIS A 77 10.82 28.11 -38.80
N VAL A 78 9.62 27.64 -38.42
CA VAL A 78 8.37 28.42 -38.56
C VAL A 78 8.37 29.60 -37.60
N VAL A 79 9.02 29.48 -36.44
CA VAL A 79 8.99 30.50 -35.37
C VAL A 79 10.37 31.03 -34.99
N ARG A 80 11.43 30.50 -35.60
CA ARG A 80 12.82 30.92 -35.41
C ARG A 80 13.54 30.95 -36.76
N ASP A 81 14.33 31.97 -36.98
CA ASP A 81 15.36 32.00 -38.01
C ASP A 81 16.74 31.92 -37.32
N LEU A 82 17.82 31.78 -38.09
CA LEU A 82 19.19 31.63 -37.59
C LEU A 82 19.61 32.72 -36.57
N MET A 83 19.01 33.91 -36.66
CA MET A 83 19.41 35.09 -35.90
C MET A 83 18.29 35.70 -35.04
N GLU A 84 17.04 35.26 -35.20
CA GLU A 84 15.89 35.92 -34.58
C GLU A 84 14.72 34.97 -34.34
N GLU A 85 13.84 35.32 -33.40
CA GLU A 85 12.57 34.63 -33.17
C GLU A 85 11.42 35.44 -33.78
N ALA A 86 10.38 34.77 -34.25
CA ALA A 86 9.19 35.42 -34.77
C ALA A 86 8.44 36.13 -33.65
N GLU A 87 8.00 37.36 -33.90
CA GLU A 87 7.14 38.13 -33.02
C GLU A 87 5.69 38.11 -33.51
N ASN A 88 4.77 38.52 -32.63
CA ASN A 88 3.33 38.59 -32.90
C ASN A 88 2.76 37.28 -33.44
N ILE A 89 3.19 36.14 -32.86
CA ILE A 89 2.73 34.82 -33.29
C ILE A 89 1.23 34.70 -33.04
N ARG A 90 0.51 34.35 -34.10
CA ARG A 90 -0.92 34.12 -34.13
C ARG A 90 -1.19 32.66 -34.44
N VAL A 91 -2.13 32.09 -33.71
CA VAL A 91 -2.61 30.73 -33.92
C VAL A 91 -4.07 30.76 -34.31
N GLN A 92 -4.47 29.94 -35.29
CA GLN A 92 -5.86 29.77 -35.68
C GLN A 92 -6.28 28.31 -35.52
N PHE A 93 -7.39 28.09 -34.82
CA PHE A 93 -7.96 26.75 -34.62
C PHE A 93 -9.03 26.43 -35.67
N PRO A 94 -9.13 25.16 -36.14
CA PRO A 94 -10.07 24.77 -37.20
C PRO A 94 -11.54 24.97 -36.81
N ASP A 95 -11.86 24.84 -35.52
CA ASP A 95 -13.23 25.01 -35.01
C ASP A 95 -13.64 26.50 -34.93
N ARG A 96 -12.69 27.43 -35.11
CA ARG A 96 -12.92 28.88 -35.12
C ARG A 96 -12.17 29.56 -36.28
N PRO A 97 -12.50 29.21 -37.54
CA PRO A 97 -11.80 29.77 -38.69
C PRO A 97 -11.99 31.29 -38.74
N GLY A 98 -10.92 32.02 -39.04
CA GLY A 98 -10.89 33.49 -39.02
C GLY A 98 -10.56 34.10 -37.65
N LEU A 99 -10.58 33.34 -36.55
CA LEU A 99 -10.23 33.85 -35.22
C LEU A 99 -8.79 33.50 -34.86
N GLU A 100 -7.93 34.50 -34.90
CA GLU A 100 -6.54 34.40 -34.47
C GLU A 100 -6.40 34.68 -32.97
N VAL A 101 -5.64 33.83 -32.28
CA VAL A 101 -5.29 34.00 -30.87
C VAL A 101 -3.80 34.24 -30.70
N SER A 102 -3.40 34.95 -29.64
CA SER A 102 -1.98 35.19 -29.37
C SER A 102 -1.30 33.89 -28.91
N ALA A 103 -0.13 33.59 -29.46
CA ALA A 103 0.72 32.52 -28.96
C ALA A 103 2.09 33.07 -28.56
N THR A 104 2.77 32.36 -27.67
CA THR A 104 4.14 32.70 -27.24
C THR A 104 5.04 31.49 -27.46
N ILE A 105 6.26 31.73 -27.95
CA ILE A 105 7.29 30.71 -28.02
C ILE A 105 7.62 30.29 -26.60
N PHE A 106 7.45 29.01 -26.31
CA PHE A 106 7.81 28.47 -25.01
C PHE A 106 9.33 28.24 -24.99
N PRO A 107 10.05 28.65 -23.93
CA PRO A 107 11.47 28.42 -23.79
C PRO A 107 11.74 26.94 -23.47
N ALA A 108 11.56 26.08 -24.46
CA ALA A 108 11.86 24.67 -24.37
C ALA A 108 13.33 24.42 -24.76
N SER A 109 14.05 23.73 -23.88
CA SER A 109 15.44 23.29 -24.10
C SER A 109 15.47 22.02 -24.95
N PHE A 110 15.08 22.11 -26.22
CA PHE A 110 15.30 21.00 -27.15
C PHE A 110 16.73 21.03 -27.69
N ASP A 111 17.27 19.86 -28.04
CA ASP A 111 18.57 19.76 -28.67
C ASP A 111 18.59 20.62 -29.95
N LYS A 112 19.63 21.46 -30.10
CA LYS A 112 19.73 22.42 -31.21
C LYS A 112 19.72 21.80 -32.62
N GLY A 113 19.84 20.48 -32.73
CA GLY A 113 19.78 19.75 -33.99
C GLY A 113 18.36 19.29 -34.38
N ILE A 114 17.36 19.51 -33.52
CA ILE A 114 15.97 19.08 -33.76
C ILE A 114 15.14 20.31 -34.13
N ASP A 115 14.59 20.32 -35.33
CA ASP A 115 13.80 21.43 -35.85
C ASP A 115 12.36 21.45 -35.31
N VAL A 116 12.23 21.56 -33.98
CA VAL A 116 10.95 21.61 -33.26
C VAL A 116 10.93 22.80 -32.32
N ALA A 117 9.77 23.46 -32.25
CA ALA A 117 9.46 24.45 -31.23
C ALA A 117 8.10 24.14 -30.57
N LEU A 118 7.95 24.62 -29.33
CA LEU A 118 6.68 24.63 -28.63
C LEU A 118 6.14 26.05 -28.56
N LEU A 119 4.85 26.18 -28.84
CA LEU A 119 4.05 27.38 -28.61
C LEU A 119 3.10 27.13 -27.45
N ILE A 120 2.81 28.18 -26.70
CA ILE A 120 1.74 28.18 -25.69
C ILE A 120 0.64 29.18 -26.03
N VAL A 121 -0.60 28.76 -25.80
CA VAL A 121 -1.81 29.57 -25.92
C VAL A 121 -2.59 29.46 -24.61
N PRO A 122 -3.14 30.56 -24.05
CA PRO A 122 -4.03 30.47 -22.90
C PRO A 122 -5.23 29.55 -23.18
N GLN A 123 -5.54 28.63 -22.28
CA GLN A 123 -6.65 27.67 -22.45
C GLN A 123 -8.00 28.37 -22.63
N SER A 124 -8.19 29.56 -22.07
CA SER A 124 -9.39 30.38 -22.25
C SER A 124 -9.58 30.90 -23.68
N GLU A 125 -8.52 30.96 -24.48
CA GLU A 125 -8.57 31.40 -25.88
C GLU A 125 -8.78 30.23 -26.86
N ALA A 126 -8.55 28.99 -26.41
CA ALA A 126 -8.75 27.79 -27.21
C ALA A 126 -10.25 27.42 -27.37
N PRO A 127 -10.63 26.67 -28.41
CA PRO A 127 -11.95 26.05 -28.53
C PRO A 127 -12.29 25.13 -27.35
N GLU A 128 -13.55 25.09 -26.95
CA GLU A 128 -14.01 24.22 -25.85
C GLU A 128 -13.79 22.74 -26.14
N THR A 129 -13.89 22.36 -27.42
CA THR A 129 -13.55 21.02 -27.91
C THR A 129 -12.15 20.61 -27.45
N ILE A 130 -11.15 21.48 -27.60
CA ILE A 130 -9.76 21.21 -27.20
C ILE A 130 -9.55 21.45 -25.71
N ALA A 131 -10.15 22.51 -25.16
CA ALA A 131 -9.93 22.95 -23.79
C ALA A 131 -10.55 22.01 -22.74
N SER A 132 -11.58 21.24 -23.08
CA SER A 132 -12.31 20.37 -22.14
C SER A 132 -11.78 18.94 -22.03
N LEU A 133 -10.91 18.51 -22.95
CA LEU A 133 -10.47 17.11 -23.02
C LEU A 133 -9.29 16.80 -22.11
N GLU A 134 -9.35 15.69 -21.37
CA GLU A 134 -8.23 15.20 -20.54
C GLU A 134 -7.17 14.46 -21.36
N VAL A 135 -7.59 13.79 -22.43
CA VAL A 135 -6.75 13.10 -23.42
C VAL A 135 -7.36 13.38 -24.80
N PHE A 136 -6.61 13.22 -25.89
CA PHE A 136 -7.16 13.27 -27.25
C PHE A 136 -7.44 11.85 -27.79
N PRO A 137 -8.53 11.17 -27.35
CA PRO A 137 -8.72 9.73 -27.55
C PRO A 137 -8.91 9.31 -29.02
N THR A 138 -9.43 10.22 -29.85
CA THR A 138 -9.71 9.97 -31.27
C THR A 138 -8.62 10.49 -32.20
N ALA A 139 -7.77 11.41 -31.74
CA ALA A 139 -6.57 11.82 -32.45
C ALA A 139 -5.41 10.92 -32.05
N ARG A 140 -5.45 9.69 -32.56
CA ARG A 140 -4.47 8.66 -32.26
C ARG A 140 -3.16 8.94 -33.00
N MET A 141 -2.05 8.64 -32.33
CA MET A 141 -0.76 8.43 -32.96
C MET A 141 -0.79 7.10 -33.68
N SER A 142 -0.44 7.02 -34.97
CA SER A 142 -0.35 5.72 -35.65
C SER A 142 0.72 4.82 -35.01
N SER A 143 0.56 3.50 -35.17
CA SER A 143 1.67 2.54 -35.10
C SER A 143 2.72 2.86 -36.16
N GLU A 144 3.92 2.30 -36.02
CA GLU A 144 5.07 2.54 -36.92
C GLU A 144 4.64 2.50 -38.39
N ILE A 145 4.80 3.64 -39.06
CA ILE A 145 4.55 3.73 -40.50
C ILE A 145 5.73 3.15 -41.26
N GLN A 146 5.47 2.38 -42.32
CA GLN A 146 6.49 1.71 -43.12
C GLN A 146 6.68 2.38 -44.48
N ALA A 147 7.84 2.15 -45.09
CA ALA A 147 8.07 2.56 -46.47
C ALA A 147 7.04 1.88 -47.41
N GLY A 148 6.47 2.66 -48.32
CA GLY A 148 5.40 2.22 -49.22
C GLY A 148 3.97 2.39 -48.68
N GLU A 149 3.79 2.76 -47.42
CA GLU A 149 2.47 3.13 -46.88
C GLU A 149 2.06 4.54 -47.32
N GLY A 150 0.75 4.79 -47.34
CA GLY A 150 0.18 6.06 -47.75
C GLY A 150 0.07 7.06 -46.60
N VAL A 151 0.35 8.33 -46.88
CA VAL A 151 0.19 9.44 -45.95
C VAL A 151 -0.47 10.66 -46.58
N TYR A 152 -1.24 11.39 -45.76
CA TYR A 152 -1.74 12.71 -46.06
C TYR A 152 -0.89 13.76 -45.33
N LEU A 153 -0.42 14.77 -46.06
CA LEU A 153 0.25 15.94 -45.53
C LEU A 153 -0.80 17.03 -45.31
N PHE A 154 -0.92 17.56 -44.09
CA PHE A 154 -2.00 18.48 -43.72
C PHE A 154 -1.48 19.71 -42.95
N GLY A 155 -1.76 20.91 -43.45
CA GLY A 155 -1.26 22.18 -42.89
C GLY A 155 -1.83 23.40 -43.62
N GLN A 156 -0.98 24.38 -43.93
CA GLN A 156 -1.32 25.64 -44.63
C GLN A 156 -0.63 25.76 -46.00
N PRO A 157 -0.80 24.80 -46.93
CA PRO A 157 -0.10 24.83 -48.22
C PRO A 157 -0.47 26.08 -49.02
N GLY A 158 0.52 26.95 -49.30
CA GLY A 158 0.34 28.15 -50.11
C GLY A 158 -0.65 29.17 -49.52
N GLY A 159 -0.79 29.21 -48.19
CA GLY A 159 -1.73 30.10 -47.50
C GLY A 159 -3.17 29.57 -47.44
N LYS A 160 -3.45 28.39 -48.01
CA LYS A 160 -4.75 27.75 -47.88
C LYS A 160 -4.82 26.96 -46.57
N VAL A 161 -5.51 27.52 -45.58
CA VAL A 161 -5.67 26.94 -44.24
C VAL A 161 -6.33 25.55 -44.27
N TRP A 162 -5.88 24.66 -43.37
CA TRP A 162 -6.35 23.27 -43.20
C TRP A 162 -6.51 22.49 -44.51
N SER A 163 -5.48 22.55 -45.35
CA SER A 163 -5.45 21.87 -46.64
C SER A 163 -4.27 20.91 -46.73
N GLY A 164 -4.35 20.00 -47.69
CA GLY A 164 -3.36 18.96 -47.92
C GLY A 164 -3.49 18.31 -49.29
N ASN A 165 -2.76 17.22 -49.51
CA ASN A 165 -2.93 16.35 -50.67
C ASN A 165 -4.32 15.68 -50.64
N GLY A 166 -4.94 15.55 -51.82
CA GLY A 166 -6.26 14.92 -51.97
C GLY A 166 -6.23 13.39 -52.01
N SER A 167 -5.05 12.80 -52.16
CA SER A 167 -4.81 11.36 -52.24
C SER A 167 -3.53 11.01 -51.48
N PRO A 168 -3.45 9.86 -50.80
CA PRO A 168 -2.31 9.51 -49.97
C PRO A 168 -1.05 9.38 -50.83
N GLU A 169 0.04 10.01 -50.38
CA GLU A 169 1.37 9.97 -50.99
C GLU A 169 2.22 8.92 -50.28
N LYS A 170 3.27 8.43 -50.94
CA LYS A 170 3.99 7.25 -50.45
C LYS A 170 5.17 7.63 -49.57
N VAL A 171 5.27 6.97 -48.42
CA VAL A 171 6.45 7.03 -47.57
C VAL A 171 7.61 6.39 -48.33
N GLN A 172 8.65 7.16 -48.60
CA GLN A 172 9.87 6.70 -49.26
C GLN A 172 10.81 6.03 -48.25
N ALA A 173 10.95 6.62 -47.06
CA ALA A 173 11.74 6.09 -45.97
C ALA A 173 11.07 6.35 -44.62
N SER A 174 11.16 5.38 -43.72
CA SER A 174 10.71 5.50 -42.34
C SER A 174 11.85 5.07 -41.42
N ARG A 175 12.34 6.02 -40.61
CA ARG A 175 13.43 5.86 -39.65
C ARG A 175 12.96 6.30 -38.27
N THR A 176 13.69 5.93 -37.23
CA THR A 176 13.36 6.29 -35.84
C THR A 176 13.20 7.79 -35.61
N THR A 177 13.97 8.62 -36.32
CA THR A 177 13.99 10.08 -36.13
C THR A 177 13.44 10.86 -37.31
N GLU A 178 13.04 10.19 -38.40
CA GLU A 178 12.70 10.86 -39.66
C GLU A 178 11.77 10.00 -40.53
N LEU A 179 10.76 10.63 -41.11
CA LEU A 179 9.91 10.10 -42.18
C LEU A 179 10.14 10.92 -43.45
N GLU A 180 10.43 10.27 -44.57
CA GLU A 180 10.55 10.92 -45.88
C GLU A 180 9.37 10.49 -46.75
N VAL A 181 8.63 11.47 -47.29
CA VAL A 181 7.46 11.26 -48.13
C VAL A 181 7.71 11.89 -49.48
N GLU A 182 7.68 11.08 -50.54
CA GLU A 182 7.77 11.61 -51.90
C GLU A 182 6.44 12.23 -52.28
N SER A 183 6.46 13.52 -52.59
CA SER A 183 5.25 14.32 -52.71
C SER A 183 5.37 15.35 -53.82
N ASN A 184 4.38 15.35 -54.71
CA ASN A 184 4.27 16.37 -55.76
C ASN A 184 3.50 17.60 -55.27
N THR A 185 3.07 17.61 -54.00
CA THR A 185 2.21 18.64 -53.41
C THR A 185 2.89 19.41 -52.28
N VAL A 186 4.19 19.17 -52.06
CA VAL A 186 5.04 19.91 -51.12
C VAL A 186 5.15 21.37 -51.56
N ILE A 187 4.48 22.25 -50.82
CA ILE A 187 4.58 23.69 -50.99
C ILE A 187 4.76 24.37 -49.63
N PRO A 188 5.36 25.58 -49.58
CA PRO A 188 5.53 26.33 -48.33
C PRO A 188 4.22 26.46 -47.54
N GLY A 189 4.35 26.38 -46.21
CA GLY A 189 3.23 26.44 -45.26
C GLY A 189 2.72 25.07 -44.77
N LEU A 190 3.24 23.95 -45.30
CA LEU A 190 3.01 22.62 -44.70
C LEU A 190 3.87 22.38 -43.45
N SER A 191 5.01 23.05 -43.31
CA SER A 191 5.89 22.95 -42.14
C SER A 191 5.16 23.21 -40.83
N GLY A 192 5.44 22.37 -39.84
CA GLY A 192 4.77 22.28 -38.54
C GLY A 192 3.40 21.59 -38.57
N GLY A 193 2.87 21.28 -39.75
CA GLY A 193 1.62 20.53 -39.94
C GLY A 193 1.76 19.04 -39.61
N ALA A 194 0.66 18.30 -39.75
CA ALA A 194 0.63 16.88 -39.47
C ALA A 194 0.84 16.03 -40.73
N ALA A 195 1.65 14.99 -40.61
CA ALA A 195 1.57 13.83 -41.48
C ALA A 195 0.57 12.84 -40.87
N LEU A 196 -0.41 12.41 -41.66
CA LEU A 196 -1.48 11.50 -41.25
C LEU A 196 -1.40 10.21 -42.07
N ASP A 197 -1.63 9.05 -41.47
CA ASP A 197 -1.76 7.81 -42.25
C ASP A 197 -3.11 7.71 -42.99
N GLU A 198 -3.32 6.61 -43.71
CA GLU A 198 -4.59 6.35 -44.40
C GLU A 198 -5.80 6.24 -43.45
N GLY A 199 -5.57 5.95 -42.16
CA GLY A 199 -6.58 5.97 -41.09
C GLY A 199 -6.79 7.34 -40.44
N LEU A 200 -6.19 8.41 -40.99
CA LEU A 200 -6.20 9.77 -40.45
C LEU A 200 -5.64 9.88 -39.02
N ARG A 201 -4.68 9.03 -38.67
CA ARG A 201 -3.93 9.06 -37.40
C ARG A 201 -2.63 9.84 -37.61
N ILE A 202 -2.18 10.57 -36.60
CA ILE A 202 -0.94 11.37 -36.71
C ILE A 202 0.26 10.42 -36.71
N VAL A 203 1.09 10.47 -37.75
CA VAL A 203 2.34 9.69 -37.84
C VAL A 203 3.57 10.55 -37.59
N GLY A 204 3.46 11.87 -37.75
CA GLY A 204 4.55 12.79 -37.52
C GLY A 204 4.19 14.25 -37.70
N ILE A 205 5.15 15.13 -37.42
CA ILE A 205 5.09 16.57 -37.66
C ILE A 205 6.01 16.92 -38.84
N ILE A 206 5.50 17.65 -39.81
CA ILE A 206 6.25 18.05 -41.02
C ILE A 206 7.27 19.11 -40.62
N VAL A 207 8.54 18.96 -40.98
CA VAL A 207 9.62 19.91 -40.63
C VAL A 207 10.42 20.38 -41.83
N GLU A 208 10.31 19.73 -42.98
CA GLU A 208 10.98 20.19 -44.20
C GLU A 208 10.09 19.90 -45.40
N THR A 209 10.05 20.84 -46.33
CA THR A 209 9.19 20.80 -47.50
C THR A 209 9.97 21.28 -48.71
N ASP A 210 10.91 20.46 -49.20
CA ASP A 210 11.83 20.86 -50.26
C ASP A 210 12.01 19.76 -51.32
N ASN A 211 12.24 20.18 -52.57
CA ASN A 211 12.59 19.31 -53.70
C ASN A 211 11.64 18.12 -53.96
N GLY A 212 10.35 18.28 -53.70
CA GLY A 212 9.35 17.22 -53.89
C GLY A 212 9.43 16.11 -52.83
N VAL A 213 10.10 16.37 -51.71
CA VAL A 213 10.13 15.48 -50.55
C VAL A 213 9.65 16.27 -49.33
N ALA A 214 8.67 15.71 -48.62
CA ALA A 214 8.30 16.20 -47.29
C ALA A 214 9.01 15.36 -46.25
N ARG A 215 9.79 16.01 -45.37
CA ARG A 215 10.35 15.34 -44.19
C ARG A 215 9.52 15.65 -42.96
N SER A 216 9.29 14.61 -42.17
CA SER A 216 8.56 14.72 -40.92
C SER A 216 9.33 14.06 -39.78
N ILE A 217 9.20 14.60 -38.58
CA ILE A 217 9.64 13.95 -37.35
C ILE A 217 8.55 12.94 -36.93
N PRO A 218 8.89 11.65 -36.74
CA PRO A 218 7.94 10.64 -36.28
C PRO A 218 7.29 11.04 -34.95
N ILE A 219 5.98 10.80 -34.83
CA ILE A 219 5.20 11.27 -33.67
C ILE A 219 5.67 10.66 -32.35
N ARG A 220 6.18 9.42 -32.37
CA ARG A 220 6.78 8.76 -31.21
C ARG A 220 8.05 9.46 -30.74
N PHE A 221 8.93 9.82 -31.68
CA PHE A 221 10.14 10.57 -31.36
C PHE A 221 9.79 11.98 -30.86
N LEU A 222 8.78 12.64 -31.46
CA LEU A 222 8.26 13.91 -30.96
C LEU A 222 7.74 13.80 -29.51
N LYS A 223 7.00 12.74 -29.18
CA LYS A 223 6.53 12.45 -27.81
C LYS A 223 7.71 12.35 -26.84
N GLU A 224 8.73 11.55 -27.18
CA GLU A 224 9.93 11.40 -26.34
C GLU A 224 10.64 12.73 -26.09
N ILE A 225 10.78 13.58 -27.12
CA ILE A 225 11.40 14.91 -27.01
C ILE A 225 10.58 15.81 -26.05
N ILE A 226 9.26 15.84 -26.21
CA ILE A 226 8.37 16.71 -25.44
C ILE A 226 8.26 16.25 -23.98
N GLU A 227 8.02 14.96 -23.75
CA GLU A 227 7.91 14.37 -22.41
C GLU A 227 9.25 14.37 -21.67
N GLY A 228 10.36 14.08 -22.38
CA GLY A 228 11.72 14.18 -21.84
C GLY A 228 12.09 15.61 -21.42
N GLY A 229 11.49 16.62 -22.06
CA GLY A 229 11.56 18.02 -21.65
C GLY A 229 10.65 18.40 -20.47
N GLY A 230 9.82 17.47 -19.97
CA GLY A 230 8.88 17.70 -18.86
C GLY A 230 7.55 18.34 -19.28
N TYR A 231 7.22 18.36 -20.57
CA TYR A 231 6.03 19.00 -21.14
C TYR A 231 4.89 17.99 -21.37
N PRO A 232 3.61 18.43 -21.34
CA PRO A 232 2.49 17.53 -21.52
C PRO A 232 2.40 17.03 -22.98
N PHE A 233 2.17 15.74 -23.14
CA PHE A 233 1.84 15.11 -24.40
C PHE A 233 0.63 14.19 -24.20
N MET A 234 -0.47 14.46 -24.90
CA MET A 234 -1.81 13.91 -24.64
C MET A 234 -2.44 13.22 -25.85
N LEU A 235 -1.70 13.05 -26.96
CA LEU A 235 -2.13 12.20 -28.07
C LEU A 235 -2.06 10.73 -27.62
N ALA A 236 -3.14 9.98 -27.82
CA ALA A 236 -3.19 8.56 -27.46
C ALA A 236 -2.44 7.69 -28.49
N ASP A 237 -1.79 6.61 -28.06
CA ASP A 237 -1.21 5.62 -28.99
C ASP A 237 -2.32 4.87 -29.76
N ALA A 238 -2.13 4.52 -31.04
CA ALA A 238 -3.11 3.73 -31.80
C ALA A 238 -3.17 2.26 -31.38
N GLU A 239 -2.07 1.75 -30.81
CA GLU A 239 -1.95 0.42 -30.20
C GLU A 239 -2.24 0.42 -28.71
N ALA A 240 -2.24 1.59 -28.06
CA ALA A 240 -3.09 1.68 -26.89
C ALA A 240 -4.47 1.30 -27.41
N ALA A 241 -5.13 0.40 -26.69
CA ALA A 241 -6.56 0.23 -26.87
C ALA A 241 -7.16 1.63 -27.03
N LEU A 242 -8.30 1.73 -27.71
CA LEU A 242 -9.18 2.84 -27.38
C LEU A 242 -9.29 2.92 -25.83
N PRO A 243 -9.92 3.93 -25.24
CA PRO A 243 -10.79 3.51 -24.16
C PRO A 243 -11.69 2.39 -24.74
N ASP A 244 -11.26 1.14 -24.64
CA ASP A 244 -12.10 -0.04 -24.78
C ASP A 244 -13.26 0.28 -23.84
N ILE A 245 -14.50 -0.03 -24.20
CA ILE A 245 -15.15 -1.16 -23.52
C ILE A 245 -14.34 -1.51 -22.27
N GLU A 246 -14.60 -0.79 -21.18
CA GLU A 246 -13.91 -0.90 -19.91
C GLU A 246 -13.54 -2.37 -19.68
N ILE A 247 -12.29 -2.76 -19.98
CA ILE A 247 -11.82 -4.10 -19.63
C ILE A 247 -11.67 -3.97 -18.14
N ASP A 248 -12.75 -4.36 -17.46
CA ASP A 248 -12.84 -4.37 -16.03
C ASP A 248 -11.57 -5.08 -15.53
N PRO A 249 -10.65 -4.37 -14.86
CA PRO A 249 -9.41 -4.97 -14.39
C PRO A 249 -9.69 -6.17 -13.47
N LEU A 250 -10.89 -6.23 -12.87
CA LEU A 250 -11.42 -7.37 -12.14
C LEU A 250 -11.67 -8.60 -13.03
N GLU A 251 -12.22 -8.39 -14.24
CA GLU A 251 -12.45 -9.45 -15.22
C GLU A 251 -11.12 -10.03 -15.73
N GLU A 252 -10.14 -9.18 -16.03
CA GLU A 252 -8.82 -9.62 -16.48
C GLU A 252 -8.06 -10.40 -15.39
N LEU A 253 -8.12 -9.94 -14.13
CA LEU A 253 -7.59 -10.68 -12.98
C LEU A 253 -8.29 -12.06 -12.83
N THR A 254 -9.61 -12.10 -12.99
CA THR A 254 -10.38 -13.35 -12.93
C THR A 254 -9.99 -14.31 -14.05
N LYS A 255 -9.81 -13.80 -15.28
CA LYS A 255 -9.36 -14.57 -16.44
C LYS A 255 -7.94 -15.12 -16.27
N ARG A 256 -7.07 -14.39 -15.57
CA ARG A 256 -5.73 -14.86 -15.16
C ARG A 256 -5.75 -15.88 -14.01
N GLY A 257 -6.92 -16.17 -13.47
CA GLY A 257 -7.14 -17.20 -12.45
C GLY A 257 -7.00 -16.71 -11.01
N TYR A 258 -6.99 -15.39 -10.78
CA TYR A 258 -7.01 -14.82 -9.44
C TYR A 258 -8.40 -14.92 -8.83
N LYS A 259 -8.46 -15.27 -7.55
CA LYS A 259 -9.71 -15.36 -6.79
C LYS A 259 -9.98 -14.04 -6.09
N LEU A 260 -10.77 -13.18 -6.73
CA LEU A 260 -11.19 -11.92 -6.16
C LEU A 260 -12.42 -12.17 -5.29
N SER A 261 -12.34 -11.75 -4.04
CA SER A 261 -13.46 -11.85 -3.10
C SER A 261 -13.69 -10.49 -2.46
N GLY A 262 -14.90 -10.25 -1.96
CA GLY A 262 -15.17 -9.05 -1.15
C GLY A 262 -14.44 -9.02 0.19
N ASP A 263 -13.69 -10.08 0.55
CA ASP A 263 -12.84 -10.12 1.74
C ASP A 263 -11.42 -9.62 1.41
N PRO A 264 -11.01 -8.44 1.92
CA PRO A 264 -9.69 -7.86 1.66
C PRO A 264 -8.53 -8.79 2.01
N ILE A 265 -8.70 -9.70 2.99
CA ILE A 265 -7.65 -10.65 3.38
C ILE A 265 -7.40 -11.69 2.28
N VAL A 266 -8.46 -12.18 1.64
CA VAL A 266 -8.35 -13.15 0.55
C VAL A 266 -7.71 -12.49 -0.67
N THR A 267 -8.10 -11.25 -0.97
CA THR A 267 -7.49 -10.50 -2.06
C THR A 267 -6.01 -10.25 -1.83
N VAL A 268 -5.59 -9.92 -0.60
CA VAL A 268 -4.16 -9.79 -0.28
C VAL A 268 -3.40 -11.08 -0.56
N VAL A 269 -4.00 -12.27 -0.36
CA VAL A 269 -3.34 -13.54 -0.69
C VAL A 269 -3.00 -13.60 -2.18
N GLU A 270 -3.94 -13.21 -3.05
CA GLU A 270 -3.76 -13.24 -4.49
C GLU A 270 -2.82 -12.12 -4.98
N PHE A 271 -2.88 -10.93 -4.36
CA PHE A 271 -1.93 -9.85 -4.60
C PHE A 271 -0.49 -10.25 -4.25
N VAL A 272 -0.30 -10.84 -3.06
CA VAL A 272 1.01 -11.36 -2.62
C VAL A 272 1.50 -12.44 -3.57
N ARG A 273 0.61 -13.36 -3.96
CA ARG A 273 0.94 -14.41 -4.92
C ARG A 273 1.42 -13.82 -6.25
N ALA A 274 0.79 -12.75 -6.75
CA ALA A 274 1.25 -12.06 -7.96
C ALA A 274 2.69 -11.52 -7.80
N LEU A 275 2.99 -10.89 -6.66
CA LEU A 275 4.33 -10.38 -6.35
C LEU A 275 5.37 -11.52 -6.23
N GLU A 276 5.06 -12.59 -5.51
CA GLU A 276 5.94 -13.74 -5.31
C GLU A 276 6.25 -14.48 -6.63
N MET A 277 5.30 -14.48 -7.57
CA MET A 277 5.50 -15.04 -8.91
C MET A 277 6.28 -14.11 -9.86
N GLY A 278 6.75 -12.94 -9.38
CA GLY A 278 7.43 -11.95 -10.22
C GLY A 278 6.51 -11.28 -11.24
N ARG A 279 5.19 -11.32 -11.03
CA ARG A 279 4.18 -10.76 -11.93
C ARG A 279 3.77 -9.35 -11.48
N GLY A 280 4.72 -8.41 -11.48
CA GLY A 280 4.46 -7.02 -11.09
C GLY A 280 3.29 -6.38 -11.84
N LYS A 281 3.13 -6.70 -13.14
CA LYS A 281 1.99 -6.25 -13.97
C LYS A 281 0.64 -6.78 -13.48
N ASP A 282 0.59 -7.95 -12.86
CA ASP A 282 -0.65 -8.46 -12.27
C ASP A 282 -0.96 -7.69 -10.98
N ALA A 283 0.04 -7.36 -10.17
CA ALA A 283 -0.12 -6.50 -8.99
C ALA A 283 -0.61 -5.08 -9.36
N GLU A 284 -0.13 -4.51 -10.47
CA GLU A 284 -0.65 -3.26 -11.02
C GLU A 284 -2.13 -3.36 -11.41
N LEU A 285 -2.58 -4.52 -11.93
CA LEU A 285 -4.00 -4.75 -12.22
C LEU A 285 -4.86 -4.77 -10.95
N PHE A 286 -4.37 -5.28 -9.82
CA PHE A 286 -5.10 -5.19 -8.53
C PHE A 286 -5.29 -3.73 -8.10
N ILE A 287 -4.28 -2.89 -8.32
CA ILE A 287 -4.34 -1.45 -8.03
C ILE A 287 -5.32 -0.77 -8.98
N ALA A 288 -5.23 -1.04 -10.29
CA ALA A 288 -6.14 -0.50 -11.30
C ALA A 288 -7.59 -0.94 -11.08
N ALA A 289 -7.82 -2.16 -10.60
CA ALA A 289 -9.12 -2.71 -10.23
C ALA A 289 -9.74 -2.05 -8.99
N GLY A 290 -8.99 -1.18 -8.29
CA GLY A 290 -9.45 -0.52 -7.08
C GLY A 290 -9.74 -1.49 -5.94
N VAL A 291 -9.10 -2.67 -5.91
CA VAL A 291 -9.44 -3.70 -4.93
C VAL A 291 -8.80 -3.37 -3.58
N PRO A 292 -9.59 -3.27 -2.50
CA PRO A 292 -9.05 -2.97 -1.18
C PRO A 292 -8.17 -4.12 -0.67
N LEU A 293 -7.02 -3.75 -0.11
CA LEU A 293 -6.04 -4.63 0.52
C LEU A 293 -6.00 -4.34 2.01
N ASP A 294 -6.13 -5.40 2.81
CA ASP A 294 -6.00 -5.29 4.26
C ASP A 294 -4.54 -4.97 4.65
N PRO A 295 -4.28 -3.87 5.39
CA PRO A 295 -2.93 -3.45 5.74
C PRO A 295 -2.17 -4.49 6.58
N ASP A 296 -2.85 -5.14 7.52
CA ASP A 296 -2.23 -6.15 8.38
C ASP A 296 -1.85 -7.38 7.57
N ALA A 297 -2.74 -7.82 6.67
CA ALA A 297 -2.44 -8.93 5.78
C ALA A 297 -1.30 -8.60 4.80
N LEU A 298 -1.30 -7.40 4.23
CA LEU A 298 -0.32 -6.98 3.22
C LEU A 298 1.08 -6.95 3.81
N ALA A 299 1.23 -6.25 4.93
CA ALA A 299 2.52 -6.03 5.56
C ALA A 299 3.08 -7.27 6.29
N SER A 300 2.23 -8.25 6.59
CA SER A 300 2.62 -9.50 7.26
C SER A 300 3.02 -10.62 6.31
N ARG A 301 3.00 -10.39 4.99
CA ARG A 301 3.18 -11.44 3.99
C ARG A 301 4.23 -11.17 2.94
N VAL A 302 4.48 -9.91 2.58
CA VAL A 302 5.44 -9.57 1.51
C VAL A 302 6.04 -8.19 1.75
N ALA A 303 7.24 -7.96 1.24
CA ALA A 303 7.79 -6.62 1.08
C ALA A 303 7.14 -5.99 -0.16
N VAL A 304 6.47 -4.86 0.01
CA VAL A 304 5.79 -4.15 -1.09
C VAL A 304 6.78 -3.18 -1.76
N PRO A 305 6.98 -3.24 -3.09
CA PRO A 305 7.79 -2.27 -3.82
C PRO A 305 7.34 -0.83 -3.59
N ALA A 306 8.28 0.12 -3.55
CA ALA A 306 8.01 1.52 -3.19
C ALA A 306 7.02 2.22 -4.15
N ASP A 307 7.18 1.97 -5.45
CA ASP A 307 6.28 2.46 -6.50
C ASP A 307 4.84 1.95 -6.32
N MET A 308 4.68 0.69 -5.89
CA MET A 308 3.36 0.13 -5.59
C MET A 308 2.77 0.69 -4.29
N VAL A 309 3.58 0.96 -3.28
CA VAL A 309 3.13 1.63 -2.05
C VAL A 309 2.52 3.00 -2.39
N ASP A 310 3.21 3.80 -3.20
CA ASP A 310 2.71 5.12 -3.57
C ASP A 310 1.39 5.03 -4.33
N ALA A 311 1.29 4.08 -5.27
CA ALA A 311 0.06 3.84 -6.01
C ALA A 311 -1.09 3.35 -5.11
N LEU A 312 -0.83 2.45 -4.16
CA LEU A 312 -1.82 1.95 -3.21
C LEU A 312 -2.35 3.05 -2.27
N LEU A 313 -1.46 3.92 -1.80
CA LEU A 313 -1.82 5.04 -0.94
C LEU A 313 -2.58 6.13 -1.72
N HIS A 314 -2.12 6.46 -2.92
CA HIS A 314 -2.77 7.44 -3.79
C HIS A 314 -4.21 7.05 -4.14
N ASN A 315 -4.45 5.77 -4.40
CA ASN A 315 -5.77 5.22 -4.71
C ASN A 315 -6.60 4.83 -3.47
N ASN A 316 -6.09 5.05 -2.26
CA ASN A 316 -6.78 4.73 -0.99
C ASN A 316 -7.23 3.25 -0.91
N LEU A 317 -6.38 2.34 -1.40
CA LEU A 317 -6.67 0.91 -1.51
C LEU A 317 -6.28 0.12 -0.26
N ILE A 318 -5.54 0.71 0.67
CA ILE A 318 -5.18 0.03 1.90
C ILE A 318 -6.29 0.30 2.95
N ARG A 319 -7.15 -0.70 3.15
CA ARG A 319 -8.30 -0.62 4.07
C ARG A 319 -8.48 -1.91 4.82
N SER A 320 -8.73 -1.83 6.12
CA SER A 320 -9.06 -3.01 6.92
C SER A 320 -10.44 -3.56 6.57
N ARG A 321 -10.74 -4.79 7.02
CA ARG A 321 -12.12 -5.35 7.00
C ARG A 321 -13.19 -4.46 7.65
N SER A 322 -12.80 -3.54 8.53
CA SER A 322 -13.71 -2.62 9.21
C SER A 322 -13.84 -1.26 8.53
N ASP A 323 -13.39 -1.15 7.27
CA ASP A 323 -13.24 0.11 6.53
C ASP A 323 -12.34 1.15 7.20
N ALA A 324 -11.60 0.76 8.24
CA ALA A 324 -10.60 1.62 8.85
C ALA A 324 -9.54 2.01 7.80
N THR A 325 -9.27 3.31 7.71
CA THR A 325 -8.29 3.88 6.79
C THR A 325 -6.88 3.47 7.19
N VAL A 326 -5.91 3.69 6.29
CA VAL A 326 -4.48 3.61 6.63
C VAL A 326 -4.14 4.40 7.88
N LEU A 327 -4.73 5.58 8.05
CA LEU A 327 -4.50 6.43 9.21
C LEU A 327 -5.07 5.80 10.49
N ASP A 328 -6.27 5.21 10.41
CA ASP A 328 -6.86 4.49 11.54
C ASP A 328 -6.09 3.24 11.90
N TRP A 329 -5.50 2.59 10.89
CA TRP A 329 -4.57 1.49 11.07
C TRP A 329 -3.27 1.94 11.75
N CYS A 330 -2.64 3.03 11.31
CA CYS A 330 -1.49 3.66 11.96
C CYS A 330 -1.82 4.08 13.41
N ARG A 331 -3.02 4.60 13.67
CA ARG A 331 -3.49 4.90 15.03
C ARG A 331 -3.80 3.63 15.83
N GLY A 332 -4.22 2.57 15.16
CA GLY A 332 -4.47 1.25 15.72
C GLY A 332 -3.19 0.60 16.24
N LEU A 333 -2.07 0.74 15.50
CA LEU A 333 -0.72 0.35 15.93
C LEU A 333 -0.34 1.02 17.26
N VAL A 334 -0.87 2.22 17.48
CA VAL A 334 -0.58 3.14 18.59
C VAL A 334 -1.61 3.04 19.71
N ARG A 335 -2.65 2.19 19.59
CA ARG A 335 -3.67 2.09 20.65
C ARG A 335 -3.01 1.64 21.95
N ALA A 336 -2.78 2.63 22.81
CA ALA A 336 -2.43 2.47 24.19
C ALA A 336 -3.52 1.60 24.82
N ASP A 337 -3.13 0.44 25.27
CA ASP A 337 -3.87 -0.46 26.16
C ASP A 337 -4.07 0.19 27.53
N GLY A 338 -4.61 1.41 27.60
CA GLY A 338 -4.74 2.20 28.84
C GLY A 338 -3.42 2.54 29.55
N ASN A 339 -2.31 1.92 29.17
CA ASN A 339 -1.02 1.90 29.86
C ASN A 339 0.13 2.52 29.04
N ASP A 340 -0.19 3.21 27.94
CA ASP A 340 0.77 3.78 26.99
C ASP A 340 1.73 2.73 26.36
N ILE A 341 1.28 1.49 26.13
CA ILE A 341 2.10 0.46 25.47
C ILE A 341 1.61 0.28 24.03
N ALA A 342 2.55 0.14 23.08
CA ALA A 342 2.19 -0.23 21.72
C ALA A 342 1.76 -1.71 21.70
N SER A 343 0.68 -2.00 20.99
CA SER A 343 0.14 -3.37 20.90
C SER A 343 1.20 -4.34 20.35
N SER A 344 1.69 -5.24 21.21
CA SER A 344 2.65 -6.30 20.89
C SER A 344 2.20 -7.22 19.75
N TYR A 345 0.89 -7.37 19.55
CA TYR A 345 0.31 -8.28 18.56
C TYR A 345 0.63 -7.88 17.11
N MET A 346 0.84 -6.60 16.88
CA MET A 346 1.09 -6.08 15.55
C MET A 346 2.56 -6.24 15.19
N ALA A 347 3.46 -5.89 16.12
CA ALA A 347 4.88 -5.73 15.85
C ALA A 347 5.58 -6.97 15.24
N GLY A 348 5.26 -8.18 15.71
CA GLY A 348 5.88 -9.42 15.22
C GLY A 348 5.44 -9.88 13.84
N ARG A 349 4.37 -9.30 13.28
CA ARG A 349 3.97 -9.56 11.89
C ARG A 349 4.74 -8.68 10.90
N PHE A 350 5.04 -7.44 11.29
CA PHE A 350 5.77 -6.48 10.45
C PHE A 350 7.26 -6.78 10.39
N ALA A 351 7.84 -7.35 11.46
CA ALA A 351 9.27 -7.61 11.52
C ALA A 351 9.79 -8.69 10.55
N ARG A 352 8.90 -9.39 9.82
CA ARG A 352 9.29 -10.44 8.88
C ARG A 352 9.67 -9.92 7.50
N PHE A 353 9.15 -8.76 7.09
CA PHE A 353 9.31 -8.23 5.74
C PHE A 353 9.78 -6.79 5.80
N ASP A 354 10.66 -6.40 4.87
CA ASP A 354 11.13 -5.02 4.77
C ASP A 354 10.05 -4.12 4.15
N ASN A 355 9.09 -3.75 4.98
CA ASN A 355 8.02 -2.80 4.66
C ASN A 355 8.33 -1.40 5.21
N SER A 356 9.62 -1.04 5.33
CA SER A 356 10.06 0.25 5.83
C SER A 356 9.42 1.41 5.06
N TYR A 357 9.44 1.35 3.72
CA TYR A 357 8.85 2.39 2.87
C TYR A 357 7.33 2.52 3.08
N LEU A 358 6.60 1.41 3.08
CA LEU A 358 5.16 1.39 3.38
C LEU A 358 4.88 2.09 4.71
N PHE A 359 5.62 1.75 5.76
CA PHE A 359 5.39 2.29 7.10
C PHE A 359 5.76 3.77 7.21
N GLN A 360 6.88 4.18 6.62
CA GLN A 360 7.34 5.56 6.60
C GLN A 360 6.38 6.48 5.85
N THR A 361 5.84 6.00 4.72
CA THR A 361 4.92 6.79 3.88
C THR A 361 3.51 6.79 4.46
N ALA A 362 2.98 5.62 4.83
CA ALA A 362 1.63 5.45 5.36
C ALA A 362 1.43 6.10 6.73
N CYS A 363 2.41 5.94 7.63
CA CYS A 363 2.32 6.43 9.01
C CYS A 363 3.17 7.67 9.26
N LYS A 364 3.51 8.44 8.22
CA LYS A 364 4.37 9.62 8.32
C LYS A 364 3.96 10.58 9.44
N ASP A 365 2.67 10.86 9.53
CA ASP A 365 2.12 11.83 10.49
C ASP A 365 2.07 11.29 11.93
N GLU A 366 1.92 9.97 12.09
CA GLU A 366 1.88 9.30 13.40
C GLU A 366 3.27 8.82 13.85
N ALA A 367 4.28 8.85 12.97
CA ALA A 367 5.62 8.32 13.22
C ALA A 367 6.28 8.90 14.49
N PRO A 368 6.22 10.21 14.80
CA PRO A 368 6.78 10.74 16.05
C PRO A 368 6.15 10.14 17.30
N ARG A 369 4.82 9.94 17.29
CA ARG A 369 4.07 9.35 18.40
C ARG A 369 4.38 7.86 18.55
N ILE A 370 4.44 7.13 17.44
CA ILE A 370 4.83 5.71 17.42
C ILE A 370 6.23 5.55 18.03
N LYS A 371 7.20 6.35 17.58
CA LYS A 371 8.57 6.34 18.13
C LYS A 371 8.56 6.57 19.65
N GLN A 372 7.84 7.59 20.12
CA GLN A 372 7.79 7.88 21.56
C GLN A 372 7.27 6.70 22.39
N LEU A 373 6.23 6.01 21.93
CA LEU A 373 5.66 4.85 22.64
C LEU A 373 6.59 3.65 22.59
N LEU A 374 7.19 3.36 21.43
CA LEU A 374 8.16 2.28 21.29
C LEU A 374 9.39 2.52 22.18
N THR A 375 9.89 3.76 22.27
CA THR A 375 10.98 4.12 23.19
C THR A 375 10.59 3.84 24.63
N LYS A 376 9.40 4.26 25.08
CA LYS A 376 8.91 3.97 26.43
C LYS A 376 8.81 2.47 26.69
N GLN A 377 8.30 1.70 25.73
CA GLN A 377 8.16 0.24 25.85
C GLN A 377 9.51 -0.47 25.93
N ILE A 378 10.46 -0.10 25.06
CA ILE A 378 11.84 -0.61 25.07
C ILE A 378 12.48 -0.32 26.43
N GLN A 379 12.41 0.94 26.88
CA GLN A 379 12.97 1.36 28.17
C GLN A 379 12.37 0.57 29.33
N ARG A 380 11.03 0.41 29.39
CA ARG A 380 10.37 -0.39 30.43
C ARG A 380 10.85 -1.84 30.44
N HIS A 381 11.04 -2.45 29.27
CA HIS A 381 11.52 -3.84 29.17
C HIS A 381 12.99 -3.97 29.61
N GLU A 382 13.84 -3.01 29.24
CA GLU A 382 15.23 -2.95 29.68
C GLU A 382 15.36 -2.73 31.19
N GLU A 383 14.57 -1.82 31.76
CA GLU A 383 14.50 -1.59 33.21
C GLU A 383 14.02 -2.85 33.95
N TRP A 384 13.01 -3.53 33.41
CA TRP A 384 12.52 -4.79 33.95
C TRP A 384 13.58 -5.90 33.92
N LEU A 385 14.31 -6.06 32.81
CA LEU A 385 15.43 -7.01 32.71
C LEU A 385 16.55 -6.71 33.70
N GLU A 386 16.85 -5.44 33.91
CA GLU A 386 17.86 -5.01 34.88
C GLU A 386 17.41 -5.29 36.32
N ASN A 387 16.12 -5.09 36.63
CA ASN A 387 15.56 -5.43 37.94
C ASN A 387 15.57 -6.95 38.19
N VAL A 388 15.29 -7.77 37.18
CA VAL A 388 15.43 -9.24 37.26
C VAL A 388 16.86 -9.63 37.63
N LYS A 389 17.87 -9.07 36.95
CA LYS A 389 19.28 -9.35 37.26
C LYS A 389 19.66 -8.93 38.68
N LYS A 390 19.18 -7.77 39.14
CA LYS A 390 19.42 -7.29 40.51
C LYS A 390 18.81 -8.23 41.54
N ASP A 391 17.60 -8.72 41.31
CA ASP A 391 16.94 -9.61 42.24
C ASP A 391 17.49 -11.04 42.19
N GLU A 392 17.91 -11.53 41.02
CA GLU A 392 18.69 -12.76 40.89
C GLU A 392 19.97 -12.70 41.73
N ALA A 393 20.69 -11.58 41.69
CA ALA A 393 21.87 -11.36 42.53
C ALA A 393 21.53 -11.34 44.03
N ARG A 394 20.29 -11.01 44.40
CA ARG A 394 19.77 -10.95 45.77
C ARG A 394 18.98 -12.20 46.18
N LEU A 395 18.96 -13.26 45.38
CA LEU A 395 18.13 -14.45 45.64
C LEU A 395 18.28 -14.99 47.06
N LYS A 396 19.52 -15.06 47.60
CA LYS A 396 19.77 -15.54 48.97
C LYS A 396 19.15 -14.63 50.03
N GLU A 397 19.16 -13.32 49.80
CA GLU A 397 18.55 -12.33 50.70
C GLU A 397 17.02 -12.45 50.65
N ILE A 398 16.45 -12.60 49.45
CA ILE A 398 15.01 -12.80 49.23
C ILE A 398 14.52 -14.08 49.91
N GLN A 399 15.24 -15.19 49.73
CA GLN A 399 14.96 -16.46 50.41
C GLN A 399 15.01 -16.31 51.93
N ARG A 400 15.97 -15.53 52.46
CA ARG A 400 16.03 -15.25 53.90
C ARG A 400 14.82 -14.47 54.38
N VAL A 401 14.48 -13.37 53.71
CA VAL A 401 13.32 -12.54 54.08
C VAL A 401 12.02 -13.33 53.96
N CYS A 402 11.89 -14.20 52.96
CA CYS A 402 10.76 -15.13 52.86
C CYS A 402 10.64 -16.01 54.10
N ARG A 403 11.74 -16.63 54.54
CA ARG A 403 11.73 -17.47 55.76
C ARG A 403 11.34 -16.67 57.00
N ASP A 404 11.92 -15.48 57.17
CA ASP A 404 11.66 -14.62 58.33
C ASP A 404 10.17 -14.21 58.37
N VAL A 405 9.62 -13.73 57.25
CA VAL A 405 8.21 -13.31 57.15
C VAL A 405 7.27 -14.50 57.37
N MET A 406 7.53 -15.64 56.73
CA MET A 406 6.67 -16.82 56.86
C MET A 406 6.67 -17.37 58.29
N ALA A 407 7.82 -17.35 58.97
CA ALA A 407 7.93 -17.78 60.37
C ALA A 407 7.22 -16.82 61.33
N GLU A 408 7.37 -15.51 61.13
CA GLU A 408 6.71 -14.48 61.95
C GLU A 408 5.18 -14.51 61.83
N ASN A 409 4.65 -14.87 60.65
CA ASN A 409 3.23 -14.87 60.36
C ASN A 409 2.57 -16.26 60.40
N ALA A 410 3.34 -17.32 60.72
CA ALA A 410 2.80 -18.68 60.77
C ALA A 410 1.78 -18.82 61.92
N PRO A 411 0.52 -19.19 61.64
CA PRO A 411 -0.53 -19.33 62.66
C PRO A 411 -0.41 -20.68 63.39
N LEU A 412 0.79 -21.04 63.87
CA LEU A 412 1.11 -22.39 64.36
C LEU A 412 0.19 -22.84 65.51
N SER A 413 -0.22 -21.92 66.38
CA SER A 413 -1.16 -22.22 67.47
C SER A 413 -2.56 -22.57 66.95
N VAL A 414 -3.03 -21.87 65.92
CA VAL A 414 -4.34 -22.11 65.30
C VAL A 414 -4.33 -23.42 64.50
N MET A 415 -3.24 -23.70 63.77
CA MET A 415 -3.06 -24.97 63.07
C MET A 415 -3.03 -26.15 64.05
N ALA A 416 -2.30 -26.01 65.16
CA ALA A 416 -2.27 -27.01 66.22
C ALA A 416 -3.65 -27.30 66.82
N GLU A 417 -4.48 -26.26 67.01
CA GLU A 417 -5.86 -26.40 67.48
C GLU A 417 -6.74 -27.13 66.45
N ASN A 418 -6.59 -26.82 65.16
CA ASN A 418 -7.34 -27.48 64.09
C ASN A 418 -6.98 -28.96 63.96
N LEU A 419 -5.71 -29.33 64.07
CA LEU A 419 -5.27 -30.73 64.10
C LEU A 419 -5.91 -31.49 65.27
N TYR A 420 -5.95 -30.85 66.45
CA TYR A 420 -6.59 -31.43 67.63
C TYR A 420 -8.10 -31.67 67.41
N LYS A 421 -8.81 -30.68 66.87
CA LYS A 421 -10.25 -30.79 66.56
C LYS A 421 -10.52 -31.87 65.52
N ALA A 422 -9.75 -31.90 64.43
CA ALA A 422 -9.88 -32.88 63.37
C ALA A 422 -9.67 -34.32 63.88
N ALA A 423 -8.67 -34.54 64.74
CA ALA A 423 -8.41 -35.84 65.35
C ALA A 423 -9.53 -36.35 66.27
N HIS A 424 -10.42 -35.47 66.73
CA HIS A 424 -11.56 -35.80 67.60
C HIS A 424 -12.91 -35.69 66.88
N GLU A 425 -12.91 -35.68 65.54
CA GLU A 425 -14.10 -35.54 64.70
C GLU A 425 -14.93 -34.28 65.04
N GLN A 426 -14.29 -33.25 65.59
CA GLN A 426 -14.94 -31.98 65.89
C GLN A 426 -14.98 -31.11 64.64
N SER A 427 -16.12 -30.48 64.39
CA SER A 427 -16.26 -29.45 63.36
C SER A 427 -15.32 -28.27 63.68
N TYR A 428 -14.63 -27.78 62.66
CA TYR A 428 -13.77 -26.60 62.76
C TYR A 428 -13.96 -25.71 61.53
N ASP A 429 -13.74 -24.40 61.73
CA ASP A 429 -13.65 -23.46 60.62
C ASP A 429 -12.29 -23.62 59.96
N ALA A 430 -12.30 -24.01 58.69
CA ALA A 430 -11.07 -24.10 57.91
C ALA A 430 -10.38 -22.73 57.95
N LEU A 431 -9.13 -22.72 58.43
CA LEU A 431 -8.32 -21.52 58.39
C LEU A 431 -8.17 -21.09 56.92
N ASP A 432 -8.42 -19.83 56.63
CA ASP A 432 -8.18 -19.30 55.29
C ASP A 432 -6.67 -19.14 55.08
N LEU A 433 -6.02 -20.26 54.76
CA LEU A 433 -4.59 -20.31 54.48
C LEU A 433 -4.24 -19.48 53.24
N GLU A 434 -5.21 -19.23 52.35
CA GLU A 434 -5.02 -18.40 51.16
C GLU A 434 -4.78 -16.95 51.58
N GLU A 435 -5.67 -16.36 52.39
CA GLU A 435 -5.54 -14.98 52.86
C GLU A 435 -4.19 -14.72 53.56
N LEU A 436 -3.74 -15.66 54.40
CA LEU A 436 -2.45 -15.57 55.08
C LEU A 436 -1.26 -15.65 54.13
N GLY A 437 -1.34 -16.52 53.12
CA GLY A 437 -0.35 -16.61 52.05
C GLY A 437 -0.26 -15.32 51.22
N GLU A 438 -1.40 -14.70 50.91
CA GLU A 438 -1.46 -13.43 50.18
C GLU A 438 -0.81 -12.30 50.99
N ALA A 439 -1.11 -12.22 52.29
CA ALA A 439 -0.55 -11.22 53.20
C ALA A 439 0.99 -11.34 53.28
N ALA A 440 1.51 -12.55 53.46
CA ALA A 440 2.96 -12.79 53.49
C ALA A 440 3.63 -12.41 52.16
N THR A 441 3.02 -12.76 51.03
CA THR A 441 3.51 -12.40 49.68
C THR A 441 3.61 -10.89 49.52
N LYS A 442 2.57 -10.15 49.94
CA LYS A 442 2.54 -8.69 49.88
C LYS A 442 3.64 -8.03 50.72
N ILE A 443 3.90 -8.55 51.93
CA ILE A 443 4.98 -8.06 52.80
C ILE A 443 6.34 -8.26 52.13
N ILE A 444 6.57 -9.44 51.54
CA ILE A 444 7.83 -9.74 50.85
C ILE A 444 8.00 -8.80 49.63
N HIS A 445 6.97 -8.63 48.80
CA HIS A 445 7.01 -7.70 47.65
C HIS A 445 7.30 -6.25 48.06
N GLN A 446 6.69 -5.77 49.16
CA GLN A 446 6.93 -4.42 49.67
C GLN A 446 8.39 -4.21 50.11
N LYS A 447 9.02 -5.21 50.74
CA LYS A 447 10.41 -5.13 51.19
C LYS A 447 11.42 -5.04 50.04
N PHE A 448 11.08 -5.55 48.86
CA PHE A 448 11.96 -5.56 47.68
C PHE A 448 11.55 -4.56 46.59
N GLY A 449 10.67 -3.60 46.89
CA GLY A 449 10.36 -2.50 45.98
C GLY A 449 9.43 -2.86 44.82
N GLY A 450 8.48 -3.76 45.04
CA GLY A 450 7.46 -4.10 44.04
C GLY A 450 7.90 -5.23 43.11
N GLY A 451 8.34 -6.35 43.68
CA GLY A 451 8.87 -7.55 42.98
C GLY A 451 7.89 -8.27 42.05
N GLU A 452 7.30 -7.57 41.09
CA GLU A 452 6.38 -8.10 40.07
C GLU A 452 7.05 -9.16 39.18
N HIS A 453 8.38 -9.19 39.12
CA HIS A 453 9.18 -10.20 38.44
C HIS A 453 9.60 -11.37 39.33
N MET A 454 9.24 -11.37 40.62
CA MET A 454 9.40 -12.51 41.51
C MET A 454 8.09 -13.30 41.59
N VAL A 455 8.17 -14.60 41.44
CA VAL A 455 7.04 -15.50 41.65
C VAL A 455 7.41 -16.56 42.66
N PHE A 456 6.54 -16.71 43.65
CA PHE A 456 6.52 -17.85 44.54
C PHE A 456 5.74 -18.95 43.83
N ASN A 457 6.44 -19.88 43.20
CA ASN A 457 5.86 -20.89 42.34
C ASN A 457 5.73 -22.22 43.10
N SER A 458 4.50 -22.61 43.46
CA SER A 458 4.16 -24.02 43.70
C SER A 458 3.40 -24.53 42.47
N TYR A 459 4.04 -25.33 41.63
CA TYR A 459 3.26 -26.13 40.69
C TYR A 459 2.69 -27.31 41.47
N ALA A 460 1.44 -27.19 41.92
CA ALA A 460 0.63 -28.38 42.18
C ALA A 460 0.22 -28.94 40.82
N TYR A 461 1.07 -29.76 40.23
CA TYR A 461 0.62 -30.70 39.20
C TYR A 461 -0.40 -31.62 39.87
N ASP A 462 -1.54 -31.88 39.22
CA ASP A 462 -2.32 -33.04 39.64
C ASP A 462 -1.51 -34.33 39.41
N ASP A 463 -1.96 -35.46 39.95
CA ASP A 463 -1.31 -36.76 39.77
C ASP A 463 -1.11 -37.16 38.28
N TYR A 464 -1.70 -36.41 37.34
CA TYR A 464 -1.62 -36.63 35.89
C TYR A 464 -0.73 -35.62 35.14
N GLY A 465 -0.04 -34.72 35.84
CA GLY A 465 0.87 -33.76 35.21
C GLY A 465 0.16 -32.60 34.49
N PHE A 466 -1.14 -32.41 34.72
CA PHE A 466 -1.86 -31.24 34.22
C PHE A 466 -1.89 -30.14 35.30
N ALA A 467 -1.60 -28.92 34.88
CA ALA A 467 -1.81 -27.77 35.75
C ALA A 467 -3.33 -27.59 35.92
N LYS A 468 -3.87 -27.88 37.11
CA LYS A 468 -5.17 -27.31 37.50
C LYS A 468 -5.07 -25.80 37.30
N SER A 469 -6.15 -25.17 36.80
CA SER A 469 -6.25 -23.73 36.50
C SER A 469 -5.30 -22.91 37.37
N ALA A 470 -4.28 -22.30 36.72
CA ALA A 470 -3.14 -21.74 37.44
C ALA A 470 -3.64 -20.86 38.61
N PRO A 471 -3.30 -21.20 39.87
CA PRO A 471 -3.70 -20.36 41.00
C PRO A 471 -3.22 -18.95 40.73
N THR A 472 -4.06 -17.97 41.09
CA THR A 472 -3.73 -16.55 40.93
C THR A 472 -2.39 -16.29 41.62
N GLN A 473 -1.62 -15.29 41.16
CA GLN A 473 -0.25 -15.04 41.66
C GLN A 473 -0.17 -14.93 43.19
N ASN A 474 -1.28 -14.61 43.87
CA ASN A 474 -1.35 -14.38 45.31
C ASN A 474 -1.54 -15.66 46.15
N GLN A 475 -2.11 -16.74 45.61
CA GLN A 475 -2.47 -17.95 46.38
C GLN A 475 -1.30 -18.90 46.70
N ARG A 476 -0.05 -18.53 46.44
CA ARG A 476 1.04 -19.54 46.28
C ARG A 476 1.91 -19.77 47.53
N LEU A 477 2.07 -18.79 48.40
CA LEU A 477 2.68 -19.01 49.72
C LEU A 477 1.73 -19.71 50.71
N ALA A 478 0.42 -19.70 50.43
CA ALA A 478 -0.59 -20.45 51.20
C ALA A 478 -0.29 -21.95 51.25
N TYR A 479 0.31 -22.49 50.17
CA TYR A 479 0.71 -23.89 50.07
C TYR A 479 1.76 -24.27 51.12
N VAL A 480 2.59 -23.34 51.59
CA VAL A 480 3.58 -23.64 52.64
C VAL A 480 2.86 -24.02 53.93
N TYR A 481 1.83 -23.26 54.31
CA TYR A 481 1.04 -23.58 55.50
C TYR A 481 0.28 -24.88 55.33
N ARG A 482 -0.19 -25.19 54.11
CA ARG A 482 -0.81 -26.49 53.84
C ARG A 482 0.19 -27.66 53.91
N GLU A 483 1.40 -27.50 53.39
CA GLU A 483 2.47 -28.51 53.48
C GLU A 483 2.88 -28.78 54.93
N ILE A 484 2.93 -27.74 55.77
CA ILE A 484 3.15 -27.89 57.22
C ILE A 484 2.02 -28.70 57.84
N ASP A 485 0.76 -28.39 57.50
CA ASP A 485 -0.41 -29.09 58.03
C ASP A 485 -0.47 -30.55 57.59
N GLU A 486 -0.25 -30.81 56.30
CA GLU A 486 -0.20 -32.16 55.71
C GLU A 486 0.94 -32.99 56.32
N ALA A 487 2.12 -32.40 56.52
CA ALA A 487 3.26 -33.07 57.16
C ALA A 487 3.00 -33.37 58.65
N ALA A 488 2.37 -32.44 59.37
CA ALA A 488 1.95 -32.65 60.76
C ALA A 488 0.90 -33.77 60.85
N TRP A 489 -0.11 -33.75 59.97
CA TRP A 489 -1.12 -34.79 59.87
C TRP A 489 -0.51 -36.16 59.55
N ALA A 490 0.37 -36.24 58.55
CA ALA A 490 1.05 -37.48 58.18
C ALA A 490 1.90 -38.04 59.34
N THR A 491 2.55 -37.15 60.12
CA THR A 491 3.33 -37.53 61.31
C THR A 491 2.45 -37.90 62.50
N ALA A 492 1.21 -37.41 62.56
CA ALA A 492 0.27 -37.79 63.61
C ALA A 492 -0.59 -39.01 63.22
N ASN A 493 -0.64 -39.37 61.94
CA ASN A 493 -1.46 -40.46 61.44
C ASN A 493 -1.03 -41.80 62.08
N GLY A 494 -2.02 -42.53 62.62
CA GLY A 494 -1.79 -43.77 63.37
C GLY A 494 -1.31 -43.57 64.83
N ALA A 495 -1.17 -42.34 65.31
CA ALA A 495 -0.91 -42.05 66.72
C ALA A 495 -2.22 -41.91 67.52
N HIS A 496 -2.17 -42.17 68.83
CA HIS A 496 -3.23 -41.80 69.76
C HIS A 496 -3.01 -40.37 70.25
N ILE A 497 -3.95 -39.47 69.97
CA ILE A 497 -3.91 -38.10 70.46
C ILE A 497 -4.73 -38.02 71.76
N ARG A 498 -4.11 -37.57 72.85
CA ARG A 498 -4.77 -37.37 74.16
C ARG A 498 -4.48 -35.95 74.64
N GLY A 499 -5.51 -35.11 74.68
CA GLY A 499 -5.30 -33.67 74.86
C GLY A 499 -4.37 -33.14 73.76
N ASN A 500 -3.37 -32.34 74.12
CA ASN A 500 -2.39 -31.81 73.18
C ASN A 500 -1.20 -32.76 72.93
N ALA A 501 -1.22 -34.02 73.40
CA ALA A 501 -0.09 -34.94 73.32
C ALA A 501 -0.34 -36.09 72.33
N ILE A 502 0.68 -36.40 71.54
CA ILE A 502 0.70 -37.44 70.51
C ILE A 502 1.44 -38.67 71.05
N TYR A 503 0.81 -39.84 71.01
CA TYR A 503 1.37 -41.09 71.52
C TYR A 503 1.43 -42.19 70.46
N TYR A 504 2.57 -42.89 70.39
CA TYR A 504 2.67 -44.15 69.65
C TYR A 504 2.70 -45.31 70.64
N GLY A 505 1.58 -46.05 70.71
CA GLY A 505 1.33 -46.95 71.83
C GLY A 505 1.24 -46.18 73.15
N ASN A 506 2.08 -46.53 74.13
CA ASN A 506 2.14 -45.86 75.44
C ASN A 506 3.28 -44.84 75.57
N LYS A 507 4.06 -44.60 74.50
CA LYS A 507 5.18 -43.66 74.54
C LYS A 507 4.73 -42.30 74.02
N LEU A 508 4.94 -41.26 74.83
CA LEU A 508 4.80 -39.88 74.39
C LEU A 508 5.81 -39.63 73.28
N TYR A 509 5.31 -39.20 72.12
CA TYR A 509 6.16 -38.74 71.04
C TYR A 509 6.47 -37.26 71.22
N LYS A 510 5.46 -36.40 71.08
CA LYS A 510 5.54 -34.93 71.21
C LYS A 510 4.16 -34.36 71.57
N THR A 511 4.12 -33.10 72.00
CA THR A 511 2.88 -32.32 71.96
C THR A 511 2.61 -31.80 70.54
N ILE A 512 1.36 -31.48 70.22
CA ILE A 512 0.98 -30.92 68.91
C ILE A 512 1.73 -29.60 68.64
N PRO A 513 1.83 -28.63 69.59
CA PRO A 513 2.64 -27.42 69.36
C PRO A 513 4.12 -27.70 69.09
N GLU A 514 4.73 -28.66 69.79
CA GLU A 514 6.12 -29.08 69.54
C GLU A 514 6.28 -29.72 68.15
N LEU A 515 5.29 -30.49 67.69
CA LEU A 515 5.30 -31.06 66.34
C LEU A 515 5.30 -29.97 65.25
N TYR A 516 4.42 -28.98 65.35
CA TYR A 516 4.40 -27.86 64.40
C TYR A 516 5.66 -27.00 64.49
N ALA A 517 6.21 -26.78 65.69
CA ALA A 517 7.47 -26.05 65.88
C ALA A 517 8.68 -26.74 65.21
N ASP A 518 8.66 -28.07 65.13
CA ASP A 518 9.72 -28.84 64.46
C ASP A 518 9.54 -28.90 62.93
N ILE A 519 8.30 -29.02 62.45
CA ILE A 519 8.00 -29.15 61.01
C ILE A 519 8.09 -27.80 60.29
N ALA A 520 7.58 -26.74 60.90
CA ALA A 520 7.44 -25.44 60.24
C ALA A 520 8.77 -24.86 59.71
N PRO A 521 9.88 -24.83 60.45
CA PRO A 521 11.14 -24.27 59.96
C PRO A 521 11.66 -24.99 58.71
N MET A 522 11.53 -26.33 58.66
CA MET A 522 11.99 -27.13 57.53
C MET A 522 11.13 -26.89 56.30
N ALA A 523 9.80 -26.95 56.44
CA ALA A 523 8.87 -26.71 55.34
C ALA A 523 8.98 -25.28 54.80
N ILE A 524 9.06 -24.28 55.67
CA ILE A 524 9.29 -22.88 55.28
C ILE A 524 10.63 -22.74 54.54
N HIS A 525 11.70 -23.35 55.05
CA HIS A 525 13.01 -23.29 54.42
C HIS A 525 13.02 -23.92 53.03
N GLU A 526 12.47 -25.13 52.91
CA GLU A 526 12.38 -25.86 51.65
C GLU A 526 11.54 -25.09 50.63
N SER A 527 10.37 -24.61 51.06
CA SER A 527 9.45 -23.88 50.19
C SER A 527 10.03 -22.54 49.73
N CYS A 528 10.56 -21.71 50.63
CA CYS A 528 11.21 -20.46 50.24
C CYS A 528 12.43 -20.68 49.32
N ASN A 529 13.17 -21.78 49.48
CA ASN A 529 14.32 -22.04 48.61
C ASN A 529 13.92 -22.59 47.24
N LYS A 530 12.93 -23.49 47.18
CA LYS A 530 12.52 -24.18 45.94
C LYS A 530 11.56 -23.34 45.09
N ASN A 531 10.71 -22.55 45.73
CA ASN A 531 9.56 -21.95 45.07
C ASN A 531 9.81 -20.52 44.60
N ILE A 532 10.84 -19.84 45.10
CA ILE A 532 11.18 -18.50 44.59
C ILE A 532 11.84 -18.63 43.21
N ARG A 533 11.16 -18.10 42.19
CA ARG A 533 11.65 -18.03 40.82
C ARG A 533 11.51 -16.61 40.30
N PHE A 534 12.45 -16.20 39.46
CA PHE A 534 12.32 -14.97 38.70
C PHE A 534 11.59 -15.29 37.40
N ILE A 535 10.55 -14.53 37.11
CA ILE A 535 9.88 -14.60 35.81
C ILE A 535 10.90 -14.08 34.81
N ASN A 536 11.45 -14.94 33.97
CA ASN A 536 12.03 -14.48 32.71
C ASN A 536 10.89 -13.97 31.84
N PRO A 537 11.13 -12.92 31.03
CA PRO A 537 10.06 -12.35 30.22
C PRO A 537 9.58 -13.48 29.35
N ASN A 538 8.28 -13.77 29.40
CA ASN A 538 7.78 -14.89 28.64
C ASN A 538 8.12 -14.66 27.15
N ARG A 539 8.13 -15.73 26.35
CA ARG A 539 8.48 -15.65 24.92
C ARG A 539 7.70 -14.55 24.19
N SER A 540 6.47 -14.24 24.62
CA SER A 540 5.67 -13.16 24.05
C SER A 540 6.18 -11.77 24.42
N ALA A 541 6.59 -11.51 25.66
CA ALA A 541 7.17 -10.25 26.09
C ALA A 541 8.53 -10.00 25.42
N GLN A 542 9.35 -11.04 25.28
CA GLN A 542 10.63 -10.95 24.57
C GLN A 542 10.43 -10.71 23.07
N SER A 543 9.48 -11.41 22.43
CA SER A 543 9.12 -11.13 21.03
C SER A 543 8.67 -9.68 20.88
N SER A 544 7.76 -9.22 21.74
CA SER A 544 7.27 -7.83 21.70
C SER A 544 8.38 -6.80 21.83
N TYR A 545 9.41 -7.08 22.62
CA TYR A 545 10.56 -6.20 22.77
C TYR A 545 11.40 -6.13 21.48
N GLU A 546 11.74 -7.28 20.90
CA GLU A 546 12.50 -7.33 19.64
C GLU A 546 11.71 -6.70 18.49
N ASP A 547 10.41 -6.93 18.45
CA ASP A 547 9.53 -6.36 17.44
C ASP A 547 9.46 -4.82 17.57
N ALA A 548 9.40 -4.30 18.80
CA ALA A 548 9.42 -2.86 19.06
C ALA A 548 10.74 -2.22 18.57
N ARG A 549 11.88 -2.88 18.83
CA ARG A 549 13.19 -2.43 18.32
C ARG A 549 13.27 -2.48 16.80
N HIS A 550 12.69 -3.51 16.19
CA HIS A 550 12.67 -3.63 14.74
C HIS A 550 11.84 -2.53 14.09
N ILE A 551 10.63 -2.26 14.59
CA ILE A 551 9.80 -1.14 14.07
C ILE A 551 10.52 0.20 14.26
N MET A 552 11.17 0.41 15.41
CA MET A 552 11.95 1.62 15.65
C MET A 552 12.99 1.84 14.54
N LYS A 553 13.71 0.78 14.15
CA LYS A 553 14.67 0.80 13.05
C LYS A 553 14.01 1.11 11.70
N LEU A 554 12.86 0.50 11.39
CA LEU A 554 12.11 0.76 10.15
C LEU A 554 11.65 2.22 10.04
N LEU A 555 11.37 2.89 11.18
CA LEU A 555 11.00 4.30 11.23
C LEU A 555 12.20 5.26 11.12
N GLY A 556 13.42 4.76 10.87
CA GLY A 556 14.64 5.58 10.84
C GLY A 556 15.09 6.01 12.23
N GLY A 557 15.04 5.09 13.19
CA GLY A 557 15.53 5.24 14.57
C GLY A 557 16.73 4.37 14.88
#